data_AF-A0A351FW91-F1
#
_entry.id   AF-A0A351FW91-F1
#
_cell.length_a   1.000
_cell.length_b   1.000
_cell.length_c   1.000
_cell.angle_alpha   90.00
_cell.angle_beta   90.00
_cell.angle_gamma   90.00
#
_symmetry.space_group_name_H-M   'P 1'
#
loop_
_entity.id
_entity.type
_entity.pdbx_description
1 polymer ?
#
loop_
_entity_poly.entity_id
_entity_poly.type
_entity_poly.pdbx_seq_one_letter_code
_entity_poly.pdbx_strand_id
1 'polypeptide(L)'
;MPGDLESVDLPMAAKVLILQPDRNHRRLRRFLSRGSICRFPFVQDGLHMPFSRRLPRLSKPAHWSRSLRALSQTGAPREVLLAALLVSVFWSTAPTRAGSPAEPPQARNKSNQGAAVRLPDITSFSEQKSSRFIVDFAQVRTGHPYLGANAVRPHTGGHVYFQIPDKPISAERVEEFPAIYAVADGYVSRIDEYFKLRPIFNRRLGKEIANRRYGVTLAIARKDGAVVDFHYSIEPMMDPGDPDFYKPFILVRRGQAVKQGDIIARMYIPPQRDVAEKTHIHFNLMDTGRRKFMAPVIFSDDINRRFHATWGARGVDGEQRIPVCMGYRLAPAENPFGTGAPDKQ
;
A
#
# COMPACT_ATOMS: atom_id res chain seq x y z
N MET A 1 -45.07 -48.37 -14.30
CA MET A 1 -45.48 -47.86 -12.98
C MET A 1 -44.36 -48.12 -12.00
N PRO A 2 -43.47 -47.15 -11.71
CA PRO A 2 -42.51 -47.24 -10.63
C PRO A 2 -43.08 -46.56 -9.38
N GLY A 3 -43.14 -47.30 -8.28
CA GLY A 3 -43.38 -46.80 -6.93
C GLY A 3 -42.42 -47.54 -6.02
N ASP A 4 -41.53 -46.81 -5.36
CA ASP A 4 -41.45 -46.76 -3.90
C ASP A 4 -40.15 -46.06 -3.46
N LEU A 5 -40.38 -44.91 -2.80
CA LEU A 5 -39.57 -44.33 -1.73
C LEU A 5 -39.44 -45.41 -0.63
N GLU A 6 -38.41 -45.53 0.20
CA GLU A 6 -37.81 -44.52 1.07
C GLU A 6 -36.70 -45.26 1.85
N SER A 7 -35.52 -44.67 2.05
CA SER A 7 -34.62 -45.09 3.14
C SER A 7 -33.94 -43.86 3.72
N VAL A 8 -34.45 -43.44 4.87
CA VAL A 8 -33.92 -42.41 5.74
C VAL A 8 -32.87 -43.07 6.63
N ASP A 9 -31.63 -42.57 6.59
CA ASP A 9 -30.63 -42.83 7.62
C ASP A 9 -29.86 -41.53 7.95
N LEU A 10 -30.26 -40.91 9.06
CA LEU A 10 -29.40 -40.12 9.97
C LEU A 10 -29.32 -40.95 11.27
N PRO A 11 -28.27 -40.87 12.13
CA PRO A 11 -27.41 -39.71 12.37
C PRO A 11 -25.93 -40.06 12.68
N MET A 12 -25.07 -39.04 12.92
CA MET A 12 -24.20 -39.05 14.10
C MET A 12 -23.66 -37.65 14.40
N ALA A 13 -23.79 -37.30 15.67
CA ALA A 13 -23.74 -35.96 16.22
C ALA A 13 -22.33 -35.43 16.50
N ALA A 14 -22.26 -34.10 16.54
CA ALA A 14 -21.15 -33.29 16.98
C ALA A 14 -20.70 -33.61 18.41
N LYS A 15 -19.38 -33.66 18.64
CA LYS A 15 -18.79 -33.41 19.96
C LYS A 15 -18.44 -31.94 20.09
N VAL A 16 -19.34 -31.20 20.74
CA VAL A 16 -19.07 -29.87 21.30
C VAL A 16 -18.38 -30.10 22.65
N LEU A 17 -17.13 -29.67 22.79
CA LEU A 17 -16.45 -29.62 24.08
C LEU A 17 -16.86 -28.31 24.78
N ILE A 18 -17.83 -28.40 25.68
CA ILE A 18 -18.22 -27.30 26.57
C ILE A 18 -17.27 -27.32 27.77
N LEU A 19 -16.41 -26.31 27.90
CA LEU A 19 -15.73 -26.01 29.16
C LEU A 19 -16.66 -25.15 30.01
N GLN A 20 -17.14 -25.70 31.12
CA GLN A 20 -17.88 -24.94 32.14
C GLN A 20 -16.92 -24.11 33.01
N PRO A 21 -17.32 -22.90 33.46
CA PRO A 21 -16.55 -22.08 34.37
C PRO A 21 -16.80 -22.48 35.83
N ASP A 22 -15.72 -22.67 36.59
CA ASP A 22 -15.75 -22.90 38.02
C ASP A 22 -16.09 -21.59 38.77
N ARG A 23 -17.04 -21.69 39.71
CA ARG A 23 -17.49 -20.62 40.61
C ARG A 23 -16.94 -20.93 42.00
N ASN A 24 -16.12 -20.05 42.56
CA ASN A 24 -16.10 -19.87 44.00
C ASN A 24 -15.83 -18.41 44.41
N HIS A 25 -16.58 -17.99 45.42
CA HIS A 25 -16.85 -16.63 45.85
C HIS A 25 -15.95 -16.13 47.01
N ARG A 26 -15.96 -14.79 47.21
CA ARG A 26 -15.66 -13.97 48.41
C ARG A 26 -14.20 -13.55 48.66
N ARG A 27 -13.92 -12.23 48.58
CA ARG A 27 -14.08 -11.23 49.65
C ARG A 27 -13.62 -9.83 49.20
N LEU A 28 -14.41 -8.81 49.54
CA LEU A 28 -14.00 -7.41 49.60
C LEU A 28 -12.91 -7.20 50.68
N ARG A 29 -11.97 -6.27 50.44
CA ARG A 29 -11.71 -5.10 51.32
C ARG A 29 -10.62 -4.16 50.77
N ARG A 30 -11.00 -2.87 50.73
CA ARG A 30 -10.25 -1.63 51.03
C ARG A 30 -8.71 -1.66 50.89
N PHE A 31 -8.18 -0.73 50.08
CA PHE A 31 -6.95 0.00 50.43
C PHE A 31 -7.17 1.50 50.18
N LEU A 32 -7.11 2.27 51.27
CA LEU A 32 -6.95 3.72 51.27
C LEU A 32 -5.48 4.02 51.54
N SER A 33 -5.02 5.08 50.87
CA SER A 33 -4.03 6.11 51.27
C SER A 33 -2.71 5.71 51.97
N ARG A 34 -1.61 6.20 51.35
CA ARG A 34 -0.37 6.80 51.89
C ARG A 34 0.63 6.74 50.73
N GLY A 35 1.14 7.85 50.18
CA GLY A 35 1.93 8.88 50.85
C GLY A 35 3.39 8.77 50.35
N SER A 36 4.12 9.90 50.35
CA SER A 36 5.52 10.12 49.89
C SER A 36 5.60 10.59 48.44
N ILE A 37 5.77 11.87 48.10
CA ILE A 37 6.82 12.85 48.50
C ILE A 37 8.21 12.25 48.42
N CYS A 38 8.93 12.55 47.34
CA CYS A 38 10.37 12.83 47.34
C CYS A 38 10.69 13.92 46.32
N ARG A 39 11.39 14.94 46.80
CA ARG A 39 11.93 16.10 46.08
C ARG A 39 13.23 15.72 45.33
N PHE A 40 13.48 16.49 44.27
CA PHE A 40 14.71 16.87 43.55
C PHE A 40 16.07 16.75 44.29
N PRO A 41 17.21 16.64 43.56
CA PRO A 41 17.89 17.76 42.85
C PRO A 41 18.27 17.40 41.39
N PHE A 42 18.20 18.27 40.37
CA PHE A 42 18.99 19.47 40.04
C PHE A 42 20.52 19.29 40.11
N VAL A 43 21.17 19.02 38.98
CA VAL A 43 22.53 19.46 38.65
C VAL A 43 22.60 19.77 37.14
N GLN A 44 23.34 20.82 36.85
CA GLN A 44 23.49 21.58 35.62
C GLN A 44 24.86 21.27 34.95
N ASP A 45 25.06 21.80 33.74
CA ASP A 45 26.32 21.91 32.96
C ASP A 45 26.76 20.65 32.18
N GLY A 46 27.08 20.67 30.88
CA GLY A 46 27.54 21.75 30.01
C GLY A 46 29.01 21.49 29.67
N LEU A 47 29.31 20.95 28.48
CA LEU A 47 30.65 21.05 27.87
C LEU A 47 30.61 20.69 26.37
N HIS A 48 31.38 21.49 25.62
CA HIS A 48 31.43 21.65 24.18
C HIS A 48 32.67 20.94 23.59
N MET A 49 32.59 20.60 22.28
CA MET A 49 33.68 20.50 21.27
C MET A 49 34.54 19.20 21.22
N PRO A 50 35.30 18.90 20.13
CA PRO A 50 34.95 18.90 18.69
C PRO A 50 35.66 17.77 17.86
N PHE A 51 35.56 17.84 16.52
CA PHE A 51 36.39 17.16 15.48
C PHE A 51 36.20 15.62 15.32
N SER A 52 36.34 14.95 14.17
CA SER A 52 36.80 15.26 12.81
C SER A 52 36.30 14.19 11.83
N ARG A 53 36.29 14.54 10.54
CA ARG A 53 36.00 13.74 9.36
C ARG A 53 36.90 12.50 9.23
N ARG A 54 36.36 11.42 8.65
CA ARG A 54 37.02 10.60 7.60
C ARG A 54 36.02 9.70 6.88
N LEU A 55 35.80 9.98 5.60
CA LEU A 55 35.20 9.07 4.61
C LEU A 55 36.27 8.07 4.13
N PRO A 56 35.94 6.78 3.92
CA PRO A 56 36.76 5.92 3.08
C PRO A 56 36.41 6.10 1.60
N ARG A 57 37.48 6.23 0.80
CA ARG A 57 37.49 6.33 -0.64
C ARG A 57 37.04 5.04 -1.33
N LEU A 58 36.41 5.24 -2.48
CA LEU A 58 36.26 4.28 -3.57
C LEU A 58 37.59 3.58 -3.93
N SER A 59 37.52 2.27 -4.12
CA SER A 59 38.47 1.54 -4.97
C SER A 59 37.74 0.46 -5.77
N LYS A 60 37.85 0.56 -7.09
CA LYS A 60 37.86 -0.52 -8.08
C LYS A 60 39.16 -0.28 -8.86
N PRO A 61 39.90 -1.31 -9.32
CA PRO A 61 39.50 -1.96 -10.57
C PRO A 61 39.91 -3.43 -10.75
N ALA A 62 39.41 -3.95 -11.89
CA ALA A 62 39.93 -5.05 -12.71
C ALA A 62 39.74 -6.48 -12.19
N HIS A 63 38.98 -7.28 -12.96
CA HIS A 63 39.54 -8.41 -13.72
C HIS A 63 38.54 -8.86 -14.78
N TRP A 64 38.86 -8.55 -16.04
CA TRP A 64 38.42 -9.32 -17.19
C TRP A 64 39.26 -10.60 -17.30
N SER A 65 38.72 -11.59 -18.01
CA SER A 65 39.37 -12.82 -18.51
C SER A 65 39.71 -13.92 -17.50
N ARG A 66 38.74 -14.84 -17.30
CA ARG A 66 39.03 -16.28 -17.38
C ARG A 66 37.97 -16.97 -18.22
N SER A 67 38.40 -17.26 -19.43
CA SER A 67 37.79 -18.04 -20.50
C SER A 67 37.15 -19.33 -20.02
N LEU A 68 35.96 -19.58 -20.56
CA LEU A 68 35.71 -20.72 -21.47
C LEU A 68 36.63 -21.91 -21.21
N ARG A 69 36.30 -22.69 -20.18
CA ARG A 69 36.77 -24.06 -20.02
C ARG A 69 35.79 -24.86 -19.17
N ALA A 70 34.57 -25.02 -19.68
CA ALA A 70 33.57 -25.95 -19.16
C ALA A 70 32.55 -26.25 -20.27
N LEU A 71 32.99 -26.89 -21.35
CA LEU A 71 32.14 -27.46 -22.41
C LEU A 71 32.97 -28.50 -23.18
N SER A 72 33.29 -29.61 -22.51
CA SER A 72 33.84 -30.81 -23.14
C SER A 72 33.58 -32.05 -22.28
N GLN A 73 32.31 -32.36 -22.06
CA GLN A 73 31.82 -33.70 -21.72
C GLN A 73 30.45 -33.84 -22.42
N THR A 74 30.42 -33.83 -23.76
CA THR A 74 30.43 -34.99 -24.68
C THR A 74 29.29 -35.98 -24.43
N GLY A 75 28.22 -35.84 -25.21
CA GLY A 75 27.12 -36.81 -25.24
C GLY A 75 26.09 -36.58 -26.35
N ALA A 76 26.45 -35.98 -27.49
CA ALA A 76 25.53 -35.85 -28.63
C ALA A 76 26.21 -36.21 -29.97
N PRO A 77 25.62 -37.11 -30.78
CA PRO A 77 26.20 -37.63 -32.01
C PRO A 77 26.19 -36.64 -33.19
N ARG A 78 27.08 -36.91 -34.14
CA ARG A 78 27.74 -35.96 -35.06
C ARG A 78 27.07 -35.78 -36.44
N GLU A 79 25.75 -35.96 -36.57
CA GLU A 79 25.10 -36.06 -37.90
C GLU A 79 24.06 -35.00 -38.29
N VAL A 80 23.92 -33.86 -37.60
CA VAL A 80 22.87 -32.85 -37.98
C VAL A 80 23.45 -31.45 -38.28
N LEU A 81 24.74 -31.36 -38.60
CA LEU A 81 25.41 -30.09 -38.89
C LEU A 81 25.81 -29.97 -40.37
N LEU A 82 24.85 -30.17 -41.27
CA LEU A 82 25.05 -29.96 -42.72
C LEU A 82 23.72 -29.93 -43.51
N ALA A 83 22.80 -29.02 -43.18
CA ALA A 83 21.68 -28.64 -44.07
C ALA A 83 20.94 -27.40 -43.55
N ALA A 84 21.30 -26.21 -44.05
CA ALA A 84 20.39 -25.06 -44.26
C ALA A 84 21.22 -23.80 -44.60
N LEU A 85 21.94 -23.85 -45.71
CA LEU A 85 22.46 -22.70 -46.42
C LEU A 85 22.23 -22.99 -47.90
N LEU A 86 21.74 -21.99 -48.64
CA LEU A 86 21.33 -21.98 -50.06
C LEU A 86 19.85 -22.37 -50.28
N VAL A 87 19.05 -21.78 -51.18
CA VAL A 87 19.10 -20.68 -52.17
C VAL A 87 17.66 -20.59 -52.68
N SER A 88 17.12 -19.39 -52.93
CA SER A 88 16.34 -19.13 -54.17
C SER A 88 15.76 -17.71 -54.17
N VAL A 89 16.52 -16.82 -54.83
CA VAL A 89 15.99 -15.66 -55.55
C VAL A 89 15.27 -16.22 -56.78
N PHE A 90 13.99 -15.90 -56.96
CA PHE A 90 13.35 -15.98 -58.27
C PHE A 90 12.54 -14.71 -58.52
N TRP A 91 12.94 -14.02 -59.58
CA TRP A 91 12.14 -13.04 -60.30
C TRP A 91 10.98 -13.74 -61.00
N SER A 92 9.80 -13.10 -61.00
CA SER A 92 8.80 -13.29 -62.05
C SER A 92 8.03 -12.00 -62.26
N THR A 93 8.04 -11.55 -63.50
CA THR A 93 7.51 -10.30 -64.04
C THR A 93 6.04 -10.40 -64.47
N ALA A 94 5.34 -9.26 -64.29
CA ALA A 94 4.15 -8.75 -65.01
C ALA A 94 2.75 -9.37 -64.72
N PRO A 95 1.62 -8.68 -64.98
CA PRO A 95 1.46 -7.34 -65.59
C PRO A 95 0.63 -6.32 -64.77
N THR A 96 0.82 -5.05 -65.14
CA THR A 96 0.12 -3.85 -64.67
C THR A 96 -1.34 -3.84 -65.14
N ARG A 97 -2.30 -3.74 -64.21
CA ARG A 97 -3.67 -3.32 -64.51
C ARG A 97 -4.01 -2.09 -63.69
N ALA A 98 -4.22 -0.99 -64.39
CA ALA A 98 -4.70 0.27 -63.86
C ALA A 98 -6.09 0.10 -63.23
N GLY A 99 -6.30 0.70 -62.05
CA GLY A 99 -7.60 0.75 -61.39
C GLY A 99 -7.54 1.29 -59.97
N SER A 100 -8.04 2.52 -59.82
CA SER A 100 -8.40 3.25 -58.58
C SER A 100 -7.31 4.08 -57.90
N PRO A 101 -7.55 5.40 -57.69
CA PRO A 101 -6.65 6.23 -56.90
C PRO A 101 -6.70 5.77 -55.44
N ALA A 102 -5.53 5.44 -54.91
CA ALA A 102 -5.34 5.23 -53.49
C ALA A 102 -5.72 6.52 -52.76
N GLU A 103 -6.68 6.42 -51.85
CA GLU A 103 -6.93 7.41 -50.80
C GLU A 103 -5.58 7.83 -50.18
N PRO A 104 -5.34 9.13 -49.96
CA PRO A 104 -4.15 9.54 -49.24
C PRO A 104 -4.13 8.84 -47.88
N PRO A 105 -2.96 8.39 -47.40
CA PRO A 105 -2.88 7.75 -46.10
C PRO A 105 -3.45 8.72 -45.08
N GLN A 106 -4.65 8.42 -44.58
CA GLN A 106 -5.26 9.14 -43.47
C GLN A 106 -4.19 9.18 -42.40
N ALA A 107 -3.75 10.40 -42.08
CA ALA A 107 -2.85 10.67 -40.99
C ALA A 107 -3.43 9.92 -39.78
N ARG A 108 -2.74 8.84 -39.41
CA ARG A 108 -3.09 8.03 -38.25
C ARG A 108 -3.01 8.98 -37.08
N ASN A 109 -4.18 9.48 -36.66
CA ASN A 109 -4.30 10.41 -35.56
C ASN A 109 -3.61 9.77 -34.36
N LYS A 110 -2.40 10.24 -34.05
CA LYS A 110 -1.69 10.02 -32.80
C LYS A 110 -2.39 10.82 -31.69
N SER A 111 -3.71 10.75 -31.61
CA SER A 111 -4.47 11.36 -30.53
C SER A 111 -4.60 10.34 -29.40
N ASN A 112 -4.04 10.71 -28.24
CA ASN A 112 -4.05 10.05 -26.93
C ASN A 112 -2.80 9.26 -26.52
N GLN A 113 -1.61 9.71 -26.90
CA GLN A 113 -0.55 9.75 -25.88
C GLN A 113 -0.77 11.01 -25.06
N GLY A 114 -1.23 10.81 -23.83
CA GLY A 114 -1.90 11.81 -22.99
C GLY A 114 -1.14 13.13 -22.89
N ALA A 115 -1.89 14.22 -22.90
CA ALA A 115 -1.41 15.51 -22.43
C ALA A 115 -0.68 15.27 -21.10
N ALA A 116 0.60 15.68 -21.03
CA ALA A 116 1.39 15.52 -19.81
C ALA A 116 0.61 16.17 -18.66
N VAL A 117 0.12 15.36 -17.72
CA VAL A 117 -0.62 15.87 -16.56
C VAL A 117 0.31 16.82 -15.82
N ARG A 118 -0.01 18.12 -15.88
CA ARG A 118 0.77 19.15 -15.18
C ARG A 118 0.42 19.07 -13.70
N LEU A 119 1.35 18.50 -12.93
CA LEU A 119 1.22 18.44 -11.48
C LEU A 119 1.41 19.83 -10.87
N PRO A 120 0.55 20.26 -9.92
CA PRO A 120 0.72 21.50 -9.17
C PRO A 120 1.93 21.43 -8.24
N ASP A 121 2.34 22.57 -7.68
CA ASP A 121 3.25 22.58 -6.53
C ASP A 121 2.51 22.05 -5.29
N ILE A 122 3.19 21.30 -4.42
CA ILE A 122 2.60 20.70 -3.23
C ILE A 122 1.98 21.74 -2.30
N THR A 123 2.51 22.97 -2.29
CA THR A 123 1.96 24.08 -1.50
C THR A 123 0.57 24.48 -1.95
N SER A 124 0.11 24.13 -3.16
CA SER A 124 -1.27 24.41 -3.59
C SER A 124 -2.32 23.77 -2.68
N PHE A 125 -1.99 22.64 -2.03
CA PHE A 125 -2.89 21.96 -1.09
C PHE A 125 -3.03 22.68 0.26
N SER A 126 -2.29 23.76 0.53
CA SER A 126 -2.54 24.60 1.71
C SER A 126 -3.84 25.40 1.55
N GLU A 127 -4.16 25.80 0.32
CA GLU A 127 -5.35 26.59 -0.04
C GLU A 127 -6.43 25.72 -0.67
N GLN A 128 -6.05 24.81 -1.56
CA GLN A 128 -6.94 23.92 -2.31
C GLN A 128 -6.83 22.49 -1.76
N LYS A 129 -7.31 22.30 -0.53
CA LYS A 129 -7.33 21.01 0.13
C LYS A 129 -8.21 20.01 -0.63
N SER A 130 -7.79 18.75 -0.65
CA SER A 130 -8.58 17.64 -1.17
C SER A 130 -9.88 17.49 -0.37
N SER A 131 -11.00 17.42 -1.09
CA SER A 131 -12.32 17.13 -0.55
C SER A 131 -12.71 15.66 -0.68
N ARG A 132 -11.80 14.78 -1.13
CA ARG A 132 -12.01 13.35 -1.26
C ARG A 132 -11.09 12.56 -0.35
N PHE A 133 -11.67 11.85 0.62
CA PHE A 133 -10.91 10.89 1.42
C PHE A 133 -10.65 9.59 0.63
N ILE A 134 -9.64 8.82 1.05
CA ILE A 134 -9.20 7.61 0.34
C ILE A 134 -10.30 6.54 0.20
N VAL A 135 -11.28 6.53 1.10
CA VAL A 135 -12.44 5.62 1.13
C VAL A 135 -13.66 6.35 1.70
N ASP A 136 -14.85 5.80 1.54
CA ASP A 136 -16.03 6.36 2.21
C ASP A 136 -15.98 6.10 3.71
N PHE A 137 -16.30 7.12 4.52
CA PHE A 137 -16.28 7.00 5.98
C PHE A 137 -17.25 5.94 6.54
N ALA A 138 -18.33 5.62 5.82
CA ALA A 138 -19.24 4.54 6.18
C ALA A 138 -18.55 3.16 6.18
N GLN A 139 -17.46 3.01 5.42
CA GLN A 139 -16.65 1.79 5.35
C GLN A 139 -15.54 1.77 6.41
N VAL A 140 -15.35 2.85 7.16
CA VAL A 140 -14.27 2.98 8.16
C VAL A 140 -14.78 2.53 9.52
N ARG A 141 -14.07 1.56 10.10
CA ARG A 141 -14.29 1.12 11.49
C ARG A 141 -13.43 1.89 12.47
N THR A 142 -12.16 2.12 12.11
CA THR A 142 -11.21 2.88 12.93
C THR A 142 -10.01 3.31 12.11
N GLY A 143 -9.13 4.13 12.69
CA GLY A 143 -7.92 4.60 12.03
C GLY A 143 -7.05 5.42 12.96
N HIS A 144 -5.99 5.97 12.41
CA HIS A 144 -5.14 6.97 13.07
C HIS A 144 -4.40 7.81 12.01
N PRO A 145 -3.95 9.03 12.36
CA PRO A 145 -3.23 9.87 11.42
C PRO A 145 -1.79 9.37 11.24
N TYR A 146 -1.03 10.08 10.41
CA TYR A 146 0.41 9.96 10.38
C TYR A 146 0.99 10.44 11.72
N LEU A 147 1.85 9.63 12.35
CA LEU A 147 2.53 9.97 13.61
C LEU A 147 3.98 10.28 13.30
N GLY A 148 4.35 11.55 13.44
CA GLY A 148 5.69 12.03 13.11
C GLY A 148 6.78 11.57 14.06
N ALA A 149 8.01 11.89 13.70
CA ALA A 149 9.20 11.49 14.45
C ALA A 149 9.23 12.02 15.89
N ASN A 150 8.47 13.08 16.20
CA ASN A 150 8.38 13.66 17.54
C ASN A 150 7.23 13.07 18.39
N ALA A 151 6.45 12.13 17.85
CA ALA A 151 5.45 11.37 18.60
C ALA A 151 6.11 10.40 19.60
N VAL A 152 5.38 9.99 20.64
CA VAL A 152 5.84 8.96 21.59
C VAL A 152 6.00 7.62 20.87
N ARG A 153 5.10 7.32 19.93
CA ARG A 153 5.16 6.12 19.09
C ARG A 153 5.08 6.50 17.60
N PRO A 154 6.18 6.96 17.00
CA PRO A 154 6.21 7.36 15.59
C PRO A 154 5.74 6.25 14.65
N HIS A 155 5.03 6.65 13.60
CA HIS A 155 4.46 5.78 12.59
C HIS A 155 4.31 6.52 11.27
N THR A 156 5.11 6.14 10.26
CA THR A 156 5.25 6.87 8.98
C THR A 156 4.13 6.57 7.98
N GLY A 157 2.88 6.73 8.41
CA GLY A 157 1.68 6.56 7.61
C GLY A 157 0.42 6.70 8.43
N GLY A 158 -0.64 7.24 7.82
CA GLY A 158 -2.00 7.14 8.33
C GLY A 158 -2.57 5.76 8.02
N HIS A 159 -3.47 5.28 8.87
CA HIS A 159 -4.12 3.97 8.70
C HIS A 159 -5.63 4.11 8.70
N VAL A 160 -6.29 3.46 7.74
CA VAL A 160 -7.74 3.26 7.75
C VAL A 160 -8.04 1.77 7.84
N TYR A 161 -8.85 1.37 8.82
CA TYR A 161 -9.31 0.00 9.02
C TYR A 161 -10.79 -0.10 8.66
N PHE A 162 -11.17 -1.21 8.04
CA PHE A 162 -12.49 -1.35 7.44
C PHE A 162 -13.52 -1.94 8.40
N GLN A 163 -14.78 -1.57 8.17
CA GLN A 163 -15.92 -2.33 8.65
C GLN A 163 -15.87 -3.73 8.05
N ILE A 164 -16.32 -4.71 8.83
CA ILE A 164 -16.31 -6.11 8.40
C ILE A 164 -17.73 -6.47 7.97
N PRO A 165 -17.93 -6.90 6.72
CA PRO A 165 -19.22 -7.36 6.27
C PRO A 165 -19.75 -8.51 7.15
N ASP A 166 -21.05 -8.50 7.45
CA ASP A 166 -21.68 -9.59 8.21
C ASP A 166 -21.62 -10.92 7.46
N LYS A 167 -21.67 -10.86 6.12
CA LYS A 167 -21.49 -11.99 5.22
C LYS A 167 -20.23 -11.78 4.38
N PRO A 168 -19.39 -12.81 4.20
CA PRO A 168 -18.26 -12.72 3.30
C PRO A 168 -18.67 -12.31 1.89
N ILE A 169 -17.87 -11.44 1.28
CA ILE A 169 -17.98 -11.07 -0.12
C ILE A 169 -17.12 -12.05 -0.91
N SER A 170 -17.67 -12.67 -1.96
CA SER A 170 -16.88 -13.54 -2.83
C SER A 170 -15.85 -12.71 -3.61
N ALA A 171 -14.64 -13.23 -3.76
CA ALA A 171 -13.52 -12.50 -4.38
C ALA A 171 -13.78 -12.15 -5.85
N GLU A 172 -14.67 -12.88 -6.49
CA GLU A 172 -15.12 -12.69 -7.88
C GLU A 172 -16.01 -11.45 -8.04
N ARG A 173 -16.65 -10.97 -6.96
CA ARG A 173 -17.54 -9.79 -6.95
C ARG A 173 -16.79 -8.54 -6.50
N VAL A 174 -15.75 -8.20 -7.25
CA VAL A 174 -14.77 -7.14 -6.95
C VAL A 174 -15.44 -5.79 -6.63
N GLU A 175 -16.52 -5.46 -7.35
CA GLU A 175 -17.28 -4.22 -7.23
C GLU A 175 -18.03 -4.06 -5.89
N GLU A 176 -18.33 -5.17 -5.20
CA GLU A 176 -18.97 -5.14 -3.88
C GLU A 176 -18.01 -4.74 -2.75
N PHE A 177 -16.70 -4.83 -2.99
CA PHE A 177 -15.70 -4.42 -2.01
C PHE A 177 -15.59 -2.89 -1.92
N PRO A 178 -15.17 -2.34 -0.75
CA PRO A 178 -15.05 -0.90 -0.56
C PRO A 178 -14.22 -0.22 -1.65
N ALA A 179 -14.77 0.84 -2.23
CA ALA A 179 -14.08 1.68 -3.20
C ALA A 179 -12.88 2.40 -2.57
N ILE A 180 -11.77 2.44 -3.30
CA ILE A 180 -10.59 3.25 -2.98
C ILE A 180 -10.49 4.34 -4.03
N TYR A 181 -10.36 5.59 -3.59
CA TYR A 181 -10.48 6.77 -4.43
C TYR A 181 -9.15 7.49 -4.61
N ALA A 182 -8.96 8.05 -5.81
CA ALA A 182 -7.95 9.08 -6.03
C ALA A 182 -8.25 10.30 -5.17
N VAL A 183 -7.30 10.69 -4.33
CA VAL A 183 -7.46 11.84 -3.40
C VAL A 183 -7.22 13.18 -4.09
N ALA A 184 -6.63 13.18 -5.27
CA ALA A 184 -6.33 14.37 -6.04
C ALA A 184 -6.21 14.02 -7.53
N ASP A 185 -6.27 15.05 -8.37
CA ASP A 185 -5.88 14.94 -9.76
C ASP A 185 -4.40 14.54 -9.88
N GLY A 186 -4.08 13.73 -10.89
CA GLY A 186 -2.71 13.27 -11.08
C GLY A 186 -2.61 12.14 -12.09
N TYR A 187 -1.60 11.29 -11.93
CA TYR A 187 -1.48 10.06 -12.69
C TYR A 187 -0.90 8.93 -11.84
N VAL A 188 -1.17 7.69 -12.25
CA VAL A 188 -0.65 6.49 -11.58
C VAL A 188 0.84 6.34 -11.85
N SER A 189 1.70 6.63 -10.87
CA SER A 189 3.15 6.52 -11.01
C SER A 189 3.65 5.09 -10.83
N ARG A 190 2.97 4.29 -9.99
CA ARG A 190 3.32 2.90 -9.69
C ARG A 190 2.11 2.05 -9.34
N ILE A 191 2.20 0.76 -9.67
CA ILE A 191 1.32 -0.31 -9.21
C ILE A 191 2.18 -1.38 -8.55
N ASP A 192 1.76 -1.84 -7.37
CA ASP A 192 2.26 -3.06 -6.73
C ASP A 192 1.15 -4.11 -6.80
N GLU A 193 1.29 -5.14 -7.63
CA GLU A 193 0.22 -6.14 -7.80
C GLU A 193 0.23 -7.17 -6.67
N TYR A 194 1.41 -7.51 -6.14
CA TYR A 194 1.57 -8.54 -5.12
C TYR A 194 2.94 -8.41 -4.43
N PHE A 195 2.97 -7.75 -3.28
CA PHE A 195 4.20 -7.43 -2.55
C PHE A 195 4.27 -8.17 -1.20
N LYS A 196 5.40 -8.84 -0.94
CA LYS A 196 5.65 -9.55 0.32
C LYS A 196 5.99 -8.55 1.43
N LEU A 197 5.16 -8.51 2.46
CA LEU A 197 5.49 -7.78 3.69
C LEU A 197 6.48 -8.56 4.55
N ARG A 198 7.15 -7.85 5.45
CA ARG A 198 7.98 -8.49 6.47
C ARG A 198 7.12 -9.51 7.27
N PRO A 199 7.65 -10.70 7.56
CA PRO A 199 6.94 -11.65 8.40
C PRO A 199 6.57 -11.04 9.76
N ILE A 200 5.35 -11.31 10.21
CA ILE A 200 4.87 -10.93 11.54
C ILE A 200 4.47 -12.22 12.26
N PHE A 201 4.78 -12.30 13.55
CA PHE A 201 4.39 -13.44 14.37
C PHE A 201 2.87 -13.53 14.48
N ASN A 202 2.29 -14.59 13.93
CA ASN A 202 0.88 -14.90 14.06
C ASN A 202 0.67 -15.78 15.30
N ARG A 203 0.14 -15.19 16.38
CA ARG A 203 -0.09 -15.90 17.66
C ARG A 203 -0.98 -17.13 17.52
N ARG A 204 -2.00 -17.11 16.66
CA ARG A 204 -2.92 -18.25 16.47
C ARG A 204 -2.20 -19.44 15.83
N LEU A 205 -1.33 -19.15 14.88
CA LEU A 205 -0.64 -20.17 14.10
C LEU A 205 0.73 -20.54 14.70
N GLY A 206 1.14 -19.88 15.79
CA GLY A 206 2.41 -20.12 16.46
C GLY A 206 3.64 -19.91 15.57
N LYS A 207 3.52 -19.15 14.46
CA LYS A 207 4.57 -18.98 13.47
C LYS A 207 4.58 -17.59 12.84
N GLU A 208 5.74 -17.21 12.30
CA GLU A 208 5.84 -16.01 11.47
C GLU A 208 5.21 -16.23 10.10
N ILE A 209 4.40 -15.27 9.66
CA ILE A 209 3.74 -15.30 8.36
C ILE A 209 3.98 -13.96 7.69
N ALA A 210 4.42 -14.03 6.43
CA ALA A 210 4.47 -12.86 5.56
C ALA A 210 3.12 -12.70 4.88
N ASN A 211 2.50 -11.55 5.05
CA ASN A 211 1.29 -11.20 4.32
C ASN A 211 1.65 -10.61 2.95
N ARG A 212 0.67 -10.56 2.07
CA ARG A 212 0.78 -9.95 0.75
C ARG A 212 -0.13 -8.74 0.68
N ARG A 213 0.44 -7.65 0.18
CA ARG A 213 -0.28 -6.43 -0.12
C ARG A 213 -0.27 -6.14 -1.61
N TYR A 214 -1.16 -5.28 -2.04
CA TYR A 214 -1.08 -4.61 -3.34
C TYR A 214 -1.08 -3.10 -3.08
N GLY A 215 -0.95 -2.31 -4.13
CA GLY A 215 -0.90 -0.87 -3.96
C GLY A 215 -0.99 -0.09 -5.25
N VAL A 216 -1.46 1.14 -5.09
CA VAL A 216 -1.50 2.15 -6.13
C VAL A 216 -0.71 3.35 -5.61
N THR A 217 0.12 3.95 -6.45
CA THR A 217 0.79 5.22 -6.13
C THR A 217 0.37 6.25 -7.16
N LEU A 218 -0.06 7.41 -6.69
CA LEU A 218 -0.42 8.55 -7.54
C LEU A 218 0.65 9.63 -7.43
N ALA A 219 1.16 10.11 -8.55
CA ALA A 219 1.88 11.37 -8.61
C ALA A 219 0.85 12.50 -8.62
N ILE A 220 0.84 13.33 -7.57
CA ILE A 220 -0.21 14.35 -7.36
C ILE A 220 0.31 15.79 -7.34
N ALA A 221 1.60 15.99 -7.10
CA ALA A 221 2.19 17.32 -7.01
C ALA A 221 3.69 17.28 -7.31
N ARG A 222 4.32 18.45 -7.26
CA ARG A 222 5.77 18.61 -7.23
C ARG A 222 6.21 19.38 -6.00
N LYS A 223 7.41 19.08 -5.53
CA LYS A 223 8.10 19.82 -4.47
C LYS A 223 9.56 19.97 -4.86
N ASP A 224 10.05 21.20 -4.93
CA ASP A 224 11.43 21.49 -5.36
C ASP A 224 11.77 20.83 -6.72
N GLY A 225 10.80 20.79 -7.65
CA GLY A 225 10.91 20.15 -8.95
C GLY A 225 10.73 18.62 -8.97
N ALA A 226 10.87 17.93 -7.83
CA ALA A 226 10.65 16.49 -7.71
C ALA A 226 9.16 16.15 -7.58
N VAL A 227 8.76 14.93 -7.97
CA VAL A 227 7.36 14.47 -7.82
C VAL A 227 7.06 14.18 -6.36
N VAL A 228 5.87 14.54 -5.92
CA VAL A 228 5.28 14.09 -4.66
C VAL A 228 4.23 13.04 -4.97
N ASP A 229 4.47 11.84 -4.46
CA ASP A 229 3.57 10.70 -4.60
C ASP A 229 2.64 10.59 -3.38
N PHE A 230 1.37 10.27 -3.61
CA PHE A 230 0.47 9.71 -2.59
C PHE A 230 0.45 8.19 -2.74
N HIS A 231 0.85 7.49 -1.69
CA HIS A 231 0.99 6.05 -1.69
C HIS A 231 -0.18 5.38 -0.96
N TYR A 232 -0.80 4.40 -1.62
CA TYR A 232 -1.82 3.53 -1.06
C TYR A 232 -1.24 2.12 -0.89
N SER A 233 -0.81 1.77 0.32
CA SER A 233 -0.42 0.40 0.68
C SER A 233 -1.66 -0.34 1.13
N ILE A 234 -2.20 -1.24 0.29
CA ILE A 234 -3.48 -1.90 0.50
C ILE A 234 -3.23 -3.29 1.08
N GLU A 235 -3.57 -3.50 2.34
CA GLU A 235 -3.10 -4.62 3.15
C GLU A 235 -4.26 -5.48 3.68
N PRO A 236 -4.68 -6.54 2.94
CA PRO A 236 -5.66 -7.51 3.41
C PRO A 236 -5.18 -8.43 4.54
N MET A 237 -3.90 -8.34 4.92
CA MET A 237 -3.31 -9.13 6.02
C MET A 237 -3.34 -10.65 5.83
N MET A 238 -3.33 -11.12 4.59
CA MET A 238 -3.18 -12.53 4.23
C MET A 238 -2.27 -12.73 3.02
N ASP A 239 -1.84 -13.98 2.81
CA ASP A 239 -1.24 -14.44 1.56
C ASP A 239 -2.25 -15.35 0.85
N PRO A 240 -2.79 -14.97 -0.33
CA PRO A 240 -3.71 -15.81 -1.10
C PRO A 240 -3.03 -16.98 -1.82
N GLY A 241 -1.69 -17.04 -1.85
CA GLY A 241 -0.91 -18.09 -2.52
C GLY A 241 -0.79 -17.93 -4.04
N ASP A 242 -1.70 -17.18 -4.66
CA ASP A 242 -1.66 -16.81 -6.08
C ASP A 242 -1.15 -15.37 -6.26
N PRO A 243 -0.04 -15.14 -6.99
CA PRO A 243 0.49 -13.80 -7.26
C PRO A 243 -0.46 -12.91 -8.07
N ASP A 244 -1.42 -13.49 -8.79
CA ASP A 244 -2.35 -12.76 -9.65
C ASP A 244 -3.67 -12.41 -8.94
N PHE A 245 -3.89 -12.95 -7.75
CA PHE A 245 -5.13 -12.83 -6.99
C PHE A 245 -5.63 -11.38 -6.81
N TYR A 246 -4.71 -10.43 -6.59
CA TYR A 246 -5.10 -9.03 -6.35
C TYR A 246 -5.24 -8.19 -7.62
N LYS A 247 -4.83 -8.68 -8.80
CA LYS A 247 -4.90 -7.91 -10.05
C LYS A 247 -6.31 -7.38 -10.35
N PRO A 248 -7.41 -8.15 -10.18
CA PRO A 248 -8.76 -7.66 -10.44
C PRO A 248 -9.17 -6.48 -9.54
N PHE A 249 -8.59 -6.35 -8.35
CA PHE A 249 -8.89 -5.29 -7.38
C PHE A 249 -8.21 -3.96 -7.72
N ILE A 250 -7.32 -3.94 -8.71
CA ILE A 250 -6.61 -2.74 -9.19
C ILE A 250 -7.29 -2.28 -10.48
N LEU A 251 -7.98 -1.14 -10.42
CA LEU A 251 -8.86 -0.67 -11.50
C LEU A 251 -8.20 0.33 -12.45
N VAL A 252 -6.92 0.60 -12.25
CA VAL A 252 -6.13 1.56 -13.02
C VAL A 252 -4.79 0.98 -13.44
N ARG A 253 -4.15 1.60 -14.42
CA ARG A 253 -2.85 1.18 -14.95
C ARG A 253 -1.81 2.26 -14.77
N ARG A 254 -0.53 1.88 -14.68
CA ARG A 254 0.58 2.84 -14.63
C ARG A 254 0.52 3.81 -15.82
N GLY A 255 0.71 5.10 -15.55
CA GLY A 255 0.64 6.19 -16.52
C GLY A 255 -0.78 6.73 -16.78
N GLN A 256 -1.82 6.06 -16.29
CA GLN A 256 -3.19 6.54 -16.41
C GLN A 256 -3.38 7.84 -15.62
N ALA A 257 -3.93 8.86 -16.29
CA ALA A 257 -4.40 10.08 -15.62
C ALA A 257 -5.66 9.77 -14.80
N VAL A 258 -5.76 10.38 -13.63
CA VAL A 258 -6.92 10.25 -12.73
C VAL A 258 -7.38 11.63 -12.26
N LYS A 259 -8.67 11.73 -11.95
CA LYS A 259 -9.29 12.86 -11.30
C LYS A 259 -9.58 12.54 -9.84
N GLN A 260 -9.59 13.57 -9.00
CA GLN A 260 -10.04 13.44 -7.62
C GLN A 260 -11.42 12.78 -7.59
N GLY A 261 -11.56 11.68 -6.85
CA GLY A 261 -12.82 10.93 -6.75
C GLY A 261 -12.96 9.78 -7.74
N ASP A 262 -12.02 9.57 -8.66
CA ASP A 262 -11.99 8.34 -9.46
C ASP A 262 -11.77 7.11 -8.56
N ILE A 263 -12.47 6.01 -8.84
CA ILE A 263 -12.24 4.74 -8.16
C ILE A 263 -10.99 4.09 -8.79
N ILE A 264 -9.94 3.95 -7.99
CA ILE A 264 -8.64 3.44 -8.45
C ILE A 264 -8.38 1.98 -8.08
N ALA A 265 -9.03 1.50 -7.02
CA ALA A 265 -8.91 0.13 -6.54
C ALA A 265 -10.10 -0.23 -5.66
N ARG A 266 -10.14 -1.50 -5.24
CA ARG A 266 -11.12 -2.05 -4.29
C ARG A 266 -10.40 -2.69 -3.12
N MET A 267 -10.91 -2.52 -1.90
CA MET A 267 -10.33 -3.14 -0.71
C MET A 267 -10.82 -4.59 -0.55
N TYR A 268 -10.03 -5.56 -0.99
CA TYR A 268 -10.29 -6.95 -0.62
C TYR A 268 -10.29 -7.14 0.91
N ILE A 269 -11.40 -7.69 1.44
CA ILE A 269 -11.58 -8.03 2.85
C ILE A 269 -11.68 -9.56 2.95
N PRO A 270 -10.73 -10.24 3.62
CA PRO A 270 -10.77 -11.69 3.75
C PRO A 270 -12.02 -12.20 4.48
N PRO A 271 -12.52 -13.41 4.16
CA PRO A 271 -13.70 -13.98 4.79
C PRO A 271 -13.47 -14.34 6.27
N GLN A 272 -12.23 -14.58 6.68
CA GLN A 272 -11.90 -14.89 8.08
C GLN A 272 -11.89 -13.60 8.92
N ARG A 273 -12.86 -13.47 9.84
CA ARG A 273 -13.07 -12.27 10.64
C ARG A 273 -11.83 -11.78 11.38
N ASP A 274 -11.04 -12.68 11.97
CA ASP A 274 -9.83 -12.33 12.73
C ASP A 274 -8.69 -11.76 11.87
N VAL A 275 -8.71 -12.09 10.57
CA VAL A 275 -7.81 -11.51 9.56
C VAL A 275 -8.40 -10.19 9.07
N ALA A 276 -9.69 -10.17 8.74
CA ALA A 276 -10.43 -8.98 8.29
C ALA A 276 -10.34 -7.80 9.28
N GLU A 277 -10.31 -8.07 10.59
CA GLU A 277 -10.14 -7.05 11.62
C GLU A 277 -8.80 -6.29 11.54
N LYS A 278 -7.81 -6.85 10.85
CA LYS A 278 -6.49 -6.23 10.66
C LYS A 278 -6.34 -5.62 9.28
N THR A 279 -7.28 -5.86 8.38
CA THR A 279 -7.32 -5.31 7.03
C THR A 279 -7.35 -3.80 7.07
N HIS A 280 -6.40 -3.17 6.38
CA HIS A 280 -6.25 -1.72 6.39
C HIS A 280 -5.57 -1.18 5.12
N ILE A 281 -5.65 0.13 4.94
CA ILE A 281 -4.78 0.86 4.03
C ILE A 281 -3.81 1.70 4.86
N HIS A 282 -2.52 1.52 4.63
CA HIS A 282 -1.48 2.44 5.08
C HIS A 282 -1.25 3.48 3.97
N PHE A 283 -1.38 4.76 4.30
CA PHE A 283 -1.23 5.84 3.33
C PHE A 283 -0.33 6.97 3.81
N ASN A 284 0.41 7.55 2.87
CA ASN A 284 1.39 8.60 3.13
C ASN A 284 1.68 9.41 1.86
N LEU A 285 2.29 10.58 2.03
CA LEU A 285 3.01 11.24 0.94
C LEU A 285 4.46 10.76 0.89
N MET A 286 5.08 10.83 -0.28
CA MET A 286 6.49 10.53 -0.49
C MET A 286 7.12 11.62 -1.36
N ASP A 287 8.15 12.28 -0.83
CA ASP A 287 9.04 13.13 -1.62
C ASP A 287 9.98 12.21 -2.40
N THR A 288 9.78 12.09 -3.71
CA THR A 288 10.58 11.17 -4.54
C THR A 288 12.02 11.64 -4.71
N GLY A 289 12.27 12.96 -4.67
CA GLY A 289 13.62 13.53 -4.79
C GLY A 289 14.47 13.26 -3.56
N ARG A 290 13.86 13.34 -2.37
CA ARG A 290 14.54 13.07 -1.09
C ARG A 290 14.36 11.65 -0.56
N ARG A 291 13.47 10.87 -1.18
CA ARG A 291 13.05 9.52 -0.76
C ARG A 291 12.61 9.48 0.71
N LYS A 292 11.79 10.45 1.11
CA LYS A 292 11.30 10.60 2.48
C LYS A 292 9.78 10.57 2.56
N PHE A 293 9.28 9.88 3.57
CA PHE A 293 7.88 9.92 3.96
C PHE A 293 7.49 11.33 4.43
N MET A 294 6.30 11.76 4.04
CA MET A 294 5.67 12.99 4.49
C MET A 294 4.24 12.71 4.95
N ALA A 295 3.76 13.51 5.88
CA ALA A 295 2.39 13.42 6.36
C ALA A 295 1.42 13.83 5.25
N PRO A 296 0.30 13.10 5.06
CA PRO A 296 -0.70 13.40 4.02
C PRO A 296 -1.64 14.53 4.43
N VAL A 297 -1.10 15.68 4.84
CA VAL A 297 -1.84 16.87 5.32
C VAL A 297 -2.49 17.69 4.19
N ILE A 298 -2.99 17.02 3.16
CA ILE A 298 -3.60 17.63 1.97
C ILE A 298 -5.13 17.67 2.03
N PHE A 299 -5.74 17.06 3.05
CA PHE A 299 -7.19 16.92 3.16
C PHE A 299 -7.85 18.11 3.85
N SER A 300 -9.09 18.39 3.45
CA SER A 300 -9.95 19.42 4.04
C SER A 300 -10.18 19.20 5.54
N ASP A 301 -10.53 20.27 6.24
CA ASP A 301 -10.78 20.20 7.68
C ASP A 301 -12.01 19.35 8.00
N ASP A 302 -12.99 19.28 7.08
CA ASP A 302 -14.12 18.35 7.19
C ASP A 302 -13.67 16.89 7.19
N ILE A 303 -12.80 16.51 6.25
CA ILE A 303 -12.23 15.16 6.21
C ILE A 303 -11.44 14.87 7.49
N ASN A 304 -10.64 15.83 7.96
CA ASN A 304 -9.86 15.65 9.19
C ASN A 304 -10.77 15.41 10.40
N ARG A 305 -11.85 16.19 10.54
CA ARG A 305 -12.84 16.00 11.61
C ARG A 305 -13.55 14.65 11.52
N ARG A 306 -14.03 14.28 10.32
CA ARG A 306 -14.73 13.01 10.10
C ARG A 306 -13.82 11.81 10.34
N PHE A 307 -12.56 11.89 9.91
CA PHE A 307 -11.60 10.82 10.16
C PHE A 307 -11.24 10.71 11.64
N HIS A 308 -10.98 11.84 12.31
CA HIS A 308 -10.71 11.90 13.75
C HIS A 308 -11.80 11.22 14.58
N ALA A 309 -13.07 11.44 14.21
CA ALA A 309 -14.22 10.81 14.88
C ALA A 309 -14.19 9.26 14.83
N THR A 310 -13.48 8.65 13.87
CA THR A 310 -13.36 7.19 13.75
C THR A 310 -12.26 6.57 14.63
N TRP A 311 -11.31 7.37 15.14
CA TRP A 311 -10.08 6.79 15.71
C TRP A 311 -10.31 5.96 16.97
N GLY A 312 -11.33 6.28 17.78
CA GLY A 312 -11.61 5.56 19.03
C GLY A 312 -10.33 5.42 19.87
N ALA A 313 -10.03 4.21 20.34
CA ALA A 313 -8.81 3.93 21.13
C ALA A 313 -7.47 4.15 20.40
N ARG A 314 -7.46 4.25 19.06
CA ARG A 314 -6.23 4.49 18.27
C ARG A 314 -5.85 5.96 18.15
N GLY A 315 -6.73 6.87 18.59
CA GLY A 315 -6.47 8.31 18.56
C GLY A 315 -5.67 8.82 19.77
N VAL A 316 -4.74 8.03 20.28
CA VAL A 316 -3.87 8.39 21.42
C VAL A 316 -2.42 8.16 21.09
N ASP A 317 -1.55 9.02 21.60
CA ASP A 317 -0.08 8.88 21.55
C ASP A 317 0.44 8.87 22.98
N GLY A 318 0.80 7.67 23.47
CA GLY A 318 0.95 7.43 24.91
C GLY A 318 -0.38 7.62 25.64
N GLU A 319 -0.40 8.53 26.61
CA GLU A 319 -1.59 8.88 27.39
C GLU A 319 -2.35 10.08 26.79
N GLN A 320 -1.80 10.75 25.78
CA GLN A 320 -2.37 11.98 25.24
C GLN A 320 -3.34 11.68 24.09
N ARG A 321 -4.50 12.35 24.11
CA ARG A 321 -5.43 12.34 22.97
C ARG A 321 -4.84 13.14 21.83
N ILE A 322 -4.85 12.56 20.63
CA ILE A 322 -4.41 13.25 19.42
C ILE A 322 -5.52 14.23 19.00
N PRO A 323 -5.20 15.53 18.74
CA PRO A 323 -6.16 16.50 18.24
C PRO A 323 -6.62 16.17 16.81
N VAL A 324 -7.64 16.87 16.31
CA VAL A 324 -8.08 16.74 14.92
C VAL A 324 -6.95 17.17 13.99
N CYS A 325 -6.31 16.22 13.31
CA CYS A 325 -5.22 16.47 12.36
C CYS A 325 -4.99 15.24 11.47
N MET A 326 -4.23 15.40 10.38
CA MET A 326 -3.79 14.27 9.54
C MET A 326 -2.31 13.90 9.74
N GLY A 327 -1.54 14.80 10.36
CA GLY A 327 -0.16 14.58 10.78
C GLY A 327 0.03 15.13 12.18
N TYR A 328 0.53 14.31 13.10
CA TYR A 328 0.71 14.68 14.50
C TYR A 328 2.20 14.67 14.87
N ARG A 329 2.67 15.74 15.54
CA ARG A 329 4.05 15.88 16.03
C ARG A 329 5.10 15.57 14.95
N LEU A 330 4.96 16.25 13.81
CA LEU A 330 5.84 16.06 12.65
C LEU A 330 7.22 16.68 12.89
N ALA A 331 8.27 16.04 12.39
CA ALA A 331 9.52 16.72 12.15
C ALA A 331 9.40 17.66 10.92
N PRO A 332 10.27 18.68 10.77
CA PRO A 332 10.22 19.60 9.63
C PRO A 332 10.24 18.91 8.26
N ALA A 333 10.95 17.78 8.15
CA ALA A 333 11.05 17.02 6.89
C ALA A 333 9.78 16.22 6.55
N GLU A 334 8.88 16.03 7.51
CA GLU A 334 7.63 15.28 7.33
C GLU A 334 6.46 16.21 6.97
N ASN A 335 6.61 17.53 7.14
CA ASN A 335 5.64 18.52 6.68
C ASN A 335 5.85 18.81 5.18
N PRO A 336 4.87 18.50 4.30
CA PRO A 336 5.02 18.67 2.87
C PRO A 336 5.14 20.13 2.42
N PHE A 337 4.73 21.11 3.25
CA PHE A 337 4.70 22.53 2.90
C PHE A 337 5.96 23.29 3.30
N GLY A 338 6.91 22.65 3.98
CA GLY A 338 8.18 23.28 4.35
C GLY A 338 8.07 24.35 5.44
N THR A 339 6.92 24.51 6.09
CA THR A 339 6.69 25.51 7.15
C THR A 339 7.21 25.12 8.54
N GLY A 340 7.98 24.02 8.64
CA GLY A 340 8.48 23.48 9.92
C GLY A 340 7.54 22.45 10.56
N ALA A 341 7.81 22.03 11.79
CA ALA A 341 6.95 21.11 12.55
C ALA A 341 5.61 21.82 12.87
N PRO A 342 4.45 21.41 12.33
CA PRO A 342 3.18 21.97 12.72
C PRO A 342 2.72 21.24 13.98
N ASP A 343 2.93 21.85 15.15
CA ASP A 343 2.37 21.31 16.39
C ASP A 343 0.85 21.57 16.51
N LYS A 344 0.28 22.43 15.65
CA LYS A 344 -1.17 22.70 15.58
C LYS A 344 -1.57 23.16 14.17
N GLN A 345 -2.49 22.44 13.54
CA GLN A 345 -3.45 23.00 12.56
C GLN A 345 -4.84 22.63 13.02
#